data_AF-A0A1F3RBB6-F1
#
_entry.id   AF-A0A1F3RBB6-F1
#
_cell.length_a   1.000
_cell.length_b   1.000
_cell.length_c   1.000
_cell.angle_alpha   90.00
_cell.angle_beta   90.00
_cell.angle_gamma   90.00
#
_symmetry.space_group_name_H-M   'P 1'
#
loop_
_entity.id
_entity.type
_entity.pdbx_description
1 polymer ?
#
loop_
_entity_poly.entity_id
_entity_poly.type
_entity_poly.pdbx_seq_one_letter_code
_entity_poly.pdbx_strand_id
1 'polypeptide(L)'
;MGIHSIKIQNFKSIKETDEIRLNNLNILIGPNGAGKSNFISFFKFLNKLYNQQLQLYISQYGRAENFLYFGRKKSDFLGGKITLNSSFNKRNENPINNC
;
A
#
# COMPACT_ATOMS: atom_id res chain seq x y z
N MET A 1 -1.34 -14.40 -2.31
CA MET A 1 -0.50 -13.79 -1.26
C MET A 1 -1.28 -12.63 -0.65
N GLY A 2 -1.59 -12.67 0.65
CA GLY A 2 -2.35 -11.61 1.32
C GLY A 2 -1.45 -10.48 1.81
N ILE A 3 -2.01 -9.30 2.10
CA ILE A 3 -1.28 -8.22 2.76
C ILE A 3 -1.38 -8.44 4.28
N HIS A 4 -0.24 -8.49 4.96
CA HIS A 4 -0.14 -8.60 6.42
C HIS A 4 -0.28 -7.23 7.10
N SER A 5 0.53 -6.27 6.66
CA SER A 5 0.55 -4.92 7.22
C SER A 5 0.90 -3.87 6.17
N ILE A 6 0.47 -2.64 6.44
CA ILE A 6 0.67 -1.48 5.59
C ILE A 6 1.06 -0.27 6.43
N LYS A 7 2.07 0.47 5.96
CA LYS A 7 2.41 1.81 6.45
C LYS A 7 2.38 2.78 5.28
N ILE A 8 1.78 3.95 5.46
CA ILE A 8 1.64 4.97 4.43
C ILE A 8 2.26 6.28 4.92
N GLN A 9 3.00 6.96 4.05
CA GLN A 9 3.57 8.28 4.30
C GLN A 9 3.28 9.21 3.13
N ASN A 10 2.83 10.42 3.47
CA ASN A 10 2.62 11.54 2.56
C ASN A 10 1.69 11.24 1.37
N PHE A 11 0.57 10.57 1.60
CA PHE A 11 -0.41 10.23 0.58
C PHE A 11 -1.70 11.03 0.72
N LYS A 12 -1.99 11.93 -0.22
CA LYS A 12 -3.23 12.76 -0.27
C LYS A 12 -3.50 13.55 1.02
N SER A 13 -4.38 13.07 1.90
CA SER A 13 -4.66 13.69 3.21
C SER A 13 -4.03 12.92 4.38
N ILE A 14 -3.31 11.84 4.09
CA ILE A 14 -2.64 10.99 5.07
C ILE A 14 -1.18 11.42 5.13
N LYS A 15 -0.81 12.10 6.22
CA LYS A 15 0.58 12.48 6.45
C LYS A 15 1.43 11.25 6.79
N GLU A 16 0.99 10.47 7.75
CA GLU A 16 1.64 9.25 8.19
C GLU A 16 0.61 8.34 8.85
N THR A 17 0.77 7.04 8.68
CA THR A 17 0.10 6.03 9.50
C THR A 17 1.13 5.29 10.33
N ASP A 18 0.69 4.72 11.46
CA ASP A 18 1.41 3.62 12.07
C ASP A 18 1.40 2.38 11.16
N GLU A 19 2.06 1.31 11.59
CA GLU A 19 1.95 0.01 10.92
C GLU A 19 0.58 -0.61 11.19
N ILE A 20 -0.30 -0.56 10.17
CA ILE A 20 -1.67 -1.07 10.26
C ILE A 20 -1.66 -2.52 9.81
N ARG A 21 -2.06 -3.43 10.71
CA ARG A 21 -2.29 -4.84 10.38
C ARG A 21 -3.61 -5.00 9.64
N LEU A 22 -3.63 -5.81 8.60
CA LEU A 22 -4.82 -6.15 7.83
C LEU A 22 -5.22 -7.59 8.09
N ASN A 23 -6.49 -7.78 8.43
CA ASN A 23 -7.12 -9.08 8.63
C ASN A 23 -8.05 -9.42 7.45
N ASN A 24 -8.73 -10.57 7.51
CA ASN A 24 -9.72 -10.95 6.51
C ASN A 24 -10.92 -9.99 6.45
N LEU A 25 -11.26 -9.36 7.58
CA LEU A 25 -12.26 -8.30 7.68
C LEU A 25 -11.64 -7.09 8.39
N ASN A 26 -11.71 -5.93 7.73
CA ASN A 26 -11.20 -4.67 8.27
C ASN A 26 -12.33 -3.63 8.23
N ILE A 27 -12.62 -3.03 9.37
CA ILE A 27 -13.63 -1.97 9.48
C ILE A 27 -12.91 -0.65 9.75
N LEU A 28 -13.12 0.34 8.88
CA LEU A 28 -12.51 1.66 9.01
C LEU A 28 -13.51 2.61 9.69
N ILE A 29 -13.19 3.07 10.90
CA ILE A 29 -14.04 3.95 11.70
C ILE A 29 -13.34 5.29 11.90
N GLY A 30 -14.10 6.38 11.88
CA GLY A 30 -13.59 7.73 12.15
C GLY A 30 -14.51 8.82 11.59
N PRO A 31 -14.28 10.10 11.93
CA PRO A 31 -15.10 11.21 11.45
C PRO A 31 -14.96 11.45 9.94
N ASN A 32 -15.83 12.30 9.40
CA ASN A 32 -15.70 12.78 8.03
C ASN A 32 -14.38 13.55 7.87
N GLY A 33 -13.68 13.32 6.77
CA GLY A 33 -12.35 13.93 6.55
C GLY A 33 -11.18 13.23 7.24
N ALA A 34 -11.40 12.20 8.07
CA ALA A 34 -10.32 11.44 8.74
C ALA A 34 -9.37 10.67 7.79
N GLY A 35 -9.62 10.70 6.47
CA GLY A 35 -8.77 10.04 5.47
C GLY A 35 -9.16 8.61 5.11
N LYS A 36 -10.30 8.09 5.59
CA LYS A 36 -10.78 6.73 5.28
C LYS A 36 -10.83 6.42 3.77
N SER A 37 -11.47 7.29 2.98
CA SER A 37 -11.53 7.13 1.52
C SER A 37 -10.16 7.25 0.85
N ASN A 38 -9.26 8.07 1.42
CA ASN A 38 -7.89 8.18 0.93
C ASN A 38 -7.08 6.91 1.22
N PHE A 39 -7.25 6.30 2.40
CA PHE A 39 -6.66 5.02 2.74
C PHE A 39 -7.12 3.92 1.76
N ILE A 40 -8.42 3.85 1.47
CA ILE A 40 -8.95 2.92 0.44
C ILE A 40 -8.35 3.22 -0.94
N SER A 41 -8.20 4.49 -1.31
CA SER A 41 -7.62 4.88 -2.60
C SER A 41 -6.13 4.53 -2.73
N PHE A 42 -5.42 4.31 -1.62
CA PHE A 42 -4.04 3.83 -1.65
C PHE A 42 -3.95 2.43 -2.25
N PHE A 43 -4.89 1.53 -1.98
CA PHE A 43 -4.91 0.20 -2.62
C PHE A 43 -5.13 0.28 -4.14
N LYS A 44 -5.92 1.26 -4.62
CA LYS A 44 -6.06 1.51 -6.06
C LYS A 44 -4.73 1.98 -6.67
N PHE A 45 -4.03 2.87 -5.98
CA PHE A 45 -2.68 3.30 -6.36
C PHE A 45 -1.69 2.13 -6.39
N LEU A 46 -1.68 1.29 -5.36
CA LEU A 46 -0.83 0.09 -5.30
C LEU A 46 -1.11 -0.90 -6.43
N ASN A 47 -2.39 -1.12 -6.76
CA ASN A 47 -2.75 -1.98 -7.89
C ASN A 47 -2.20 -1.41 -9.22
N LYS A 48 -2.25 -0.09 -9.41
CA LYS A 48 -1.68 0.56 -10.60
C LYS A 48 -0.16 0.51 -10.63
N LEU A 49 0.48 0.65 -9.46
CA LEU A 49 1.92 0.46 -9.30
C LEU A 49 2.35 -0.97 -9.65
N TYR A 50 1.66 -1.97 -9.11
CA TYR A 50 1.90 -3.39 -9.37
C TYR A 50 1.79 -3.73 -10.85
N ASN A 51 0.79 -3.17 -11.54
CA ASN A 51 0.59 -3.38 -12.97
C ASN A 51 1.52 -2.54 -13.87
N GLN A 52 2.52 -1.85 -13.29
CA GLN A 52 3.44 -0.95 -14.03
C GLN A 52 2.72 0.18 -14.80
N GLN A 53 1.49 0.51 -14.40
CA GLN A 53 0.65 1.53 -15.04
C GLN A 53 0.73 2.87 -14.30
N LEU A 54 1.70 3.07 -13.41
CA LEU A 54 1.75 4.24 -12.54
C LEU A 54 1.85 5.54 -13.35
N GLN A 55 2.70 5.60 -14.39
CA GLN A 55 2.87 6.80 -15.19
C GLN A 55 1.57 7.20 -15.90
N LEU A 56 0.90 6.23 -16.53
CA LEU A 56 -0.40 6.43 -17.17
C LEU A 56 -1.47 6.85 -16.16
N TYR A 57 -1.49 6.22 -14.98
CA TYR A 57 -2.43 6.52 -13.92
C TYR A 57 -2.25 7.95 -13.36
N ILE A 58 -1.00 8.37 -13.16
CA ILE A 58 -0.69 9.76 -12.76
C ILE A 58 -1.18 10.73 -13.84
N SER A 59 -0.85 10.49 -15.12
CA SER A 59 -1.27 11.35 -16.24
C SER A 59 -2.79 11.48 -16.36
N GLN A 60 -3.55 10.41 -16.11
CA GLN A 60 -5.03 10.42 -16.18
C GLN A 60 -5.69 11.15 -15.00
N TYR A 61 -5.08 11.10 -13.81
CA TYR A 61 -5.61 11.73 -12.59
C TYR A 61 -4.96 13.11 -12.31
N GLY A 62 -4.30 13.70 -13.31
CA GLY A 62 -3.70 15.03 -13.26
C GLY A 62 -2.18 15.00 -13.06
N ARG A 63 -1.70 15.74 -12.05
CA ARG A 63 -0.26 15.83 -11.71
C ARG A 63 0.07 14.93 -10.52
N ALA A 64 1.33 14.51 -10.41
CA ALA A 64 1.84 13.75 -9.26
C ALA A 64 1.56 14.43 -7.91
N GLU A 65 1.40 15.76 -7.91
CA GLU A 65 1.04 16.57 -6.74
C GLU A 65 -0.27 16.14 -6.09
N ASN A 66 -1.22 15.59 -6.85
CA ASN A 66 -2.52 15.13 -6.34
C ASN A 66 -2.40 13.88 -5.45
N PHE A 67 -1.27 13.18 -5.49
CA PHE A 67 -1.01 11.99 -4.68
C PHE A 67 -0.17 12.30 -3.44
N LEU A 68 0.53 13.43 -3.43
CA LEU A 68 1.36 13.86 -2.29
C LEU A 68 0.53 14.53 -1.21
N TYR A 69 0.95 14.40 0.05
CA TYR A 69 0.24 15.01 1.16
C TYR A 69 0.23 16.53 1.06
N PHE A 70 -0.95 17.06 0.75
CA PHE A 70 -1.19 18.47 0.39
C PHE A 70 -0.21 19.03 -0.66
N GLY A 71 0.18 18.17 -1.62
CA GLY A 71 1.04 18.53 -2.74
C GLY A 71 2.52 18.70 -2.40
N ARG A 72 3.31 19.05 -3.43
CA ARG A 72 4.78 19.17 -3.33
C ARG A 72 5.26 20.25 -2.37
N LYS A 73 4.44 21.28 -2.13
CA LYS A 73 4.75 22.35 -1.17
C LYS A 73 4.83 21.84 0.27
N LYS A 74 4.17 20.73 0.59
CA LYS A 74 4.14 20.15 1.94
C LYS A 74 4.86 18.82 2.05
N SER A 75 5.04 18.10 0.93
CA SER A 75 5.68 16.78 0.92
C SER A 75 6.48 16.57 -0.35
N ASP A 76 7.77 16.28 -0.21
CA ASP A 76 8.65 16.05 -1.37
C ASP A 76 8.63 14.59 -1.86
N PHE A 77 8.10 13.68 -1.04
CA PHE A 77 8.07 12.25 -1.33
C PHE A 77 6.75 11.61 -0.92
N LEU A 78 6.43 10.50 -1.59
CA LEU A 78 5.40 9.54 -1.20
C LEU A 78 6.11 8.26 -0.79
N GLY A 79 5.76 7.72 0.37
CA GLY A 79 6.40 6.54 0.93
C GLY A 79 5.40 5.54 1.47
N GLY A 80 5.84 4.30 1.62
CA GLY A 80 5.05 3.28 2.29
C GLY A 80 5.81 1.97 2.41
N LYS A 81 5.34 1.13 3.32
CA LYS A 81 5.83 -0.24 3.52
C LYS A 81 4.66 -1.19 3.45
N ILE A 82 4.83 -2.29 2.71
CA ILE A 82 3.85 -3.37 2.64
C ILE A 82 4.55 -4.64 3.07
N THR A 83 4.00 -5.30 4.08
CA THR A 83 4.42 -6.64 4.47
C THR A 83 3.40 -7.62 3.90
N LEU A 84 3.87 -8.64 3.18
CA LEU A 84 3.01 -9.67 2.61
C LEU A 84 3.05 -10.92 3.47
N ASN A 85 1.94 -11.64 3.53
CA ASN A 85 1.88 -12.97 4.15
C ASN A 85 2.70 -13.93 3.29
N SER A 86 3.88 -14.30 3.77
CA SER A 86 4.76 -15.27 3.13
C SER A 86 4.31 -16.69 3.47
N SER A 87 3.54 -17.30 2.57
CA SER A 87 3.27 -18.74 2.60
C SER A 87 4.27 -19.47 1.71
N PHE A 88 5.57 -19.39 2.02
CA PHE A 88 6.52 -20.36 1.47
C PHE A 88 6.34 -21.66 2.24
N ASN A 89 5.55 -22.57 1.67
CA ASN A 89 5.57 -23.96 2.08
C ASN A 89 6.98 -24.48 1.73
N LYS A 90 7.84 -24.72 2.73
CA LYS A 90 9.08 -25.45 2.51
C LYS A 90 8.66 -26.77 1.86
N ARG A 91 8.93 -26.94 0.56
CA ARG A 91 8.86 -28.29 -0.01
C ARG A 91 9.81 -29.11 0.84
N ASN A 92 9.29 -30.14 1.47
CA ASN A 92 10.09 -31.10 2.22
C ASN A 92 11.18 -31.59 1.28
N GLU A 93 12.40 -31.07 1.45
CA GLU A 93 13.60 -31.71 0.94
C GLU A 93 13.71 -33.00 1.74
N ASN A 94 13.06 -34.04 1.24
CA ASN A 94 13.35 -35.40 1.65
C ASN A 94 14.77 -35.66 1.10
N PRO A 95 15.81 -35.76 1.94
CA PRO A 95 17.12 -36.12 1.42
C PRO A 95 16.95 -37.49 0.78
N ILE A 96 17.16 -37.55 -0.53
CA ILE A 96 17.24 -38.81 -1.27
C ILE A 96 18.52 -39.46 -0.78
N ASN A 97 18.41 -40.22 0.32
CA ASN A 97 19.43 -41.18 0.70
C ASN A 97 19.32 -42.34 -0.28
N ASN A 98 20.02 -42.22 -1.41
CA ASN A 98 20.34 -43.38 -2.24
C ASN A 98 21.63 -43.11 -3.03
N CYS A 99 22.75 -43.49 -2.43
CA CYS A 99 23.84 -44.31 -2.98
C CYS A 99 24.99 -44.33 -1.96
#